data_AF-A0A7H2Q3E9-F1
#
_entry.id   AF-A0A7H2Q3E9-F1
#
_cell.length_a   1.000
_cell.length_b   1.000
_cell.length_c   1.000
_cell.angle_alpha   90.00
_cell.angle_beta   90.00
_cell.angle_gamma   90.00
#
_symmetry.space_group_name_H-M   'P 1'
#
loop_
_entity.id
_entity.type
_entity.pdbx_description
1 polymer ?
#
loop_
_entity_poly.entity_id
_entity_poly.type
_entity_poly.pdbx_seq_one_letter_code
_entity_poly.pdbx_strand_id
1 'polypeptide(L)'
;MEYCLTINFDLLELTKLLSPWLLAGIAYWIWHKQKEKEIIANEAKDLLKIIDELKSNYSMIYVQYHLYINSNEYFDKDYYQKAKNEYNETEKTFTSKITLLLTLIQDTKISLIYEKIKLDQAKFAANILLFKNQEDVNSLQELDIRLENELNQLKFKLVYYAMYKNKIKVSKNI
;
A
#
# COMPACT_ATOMS: atom_id res chain seq x y z
N MET A 1 3.93 -0.04 73.74
CA MET A 1 3.50 0.94 72.72
C MET A 1 2.96 0.16 71.56
N GLU A 2 1.66 -0.10 71.58
CA GLU A 2 0.97 -0.72 70.45
C GLU A 2 0.66 0.39 69.45
N TYR A 3 1.35 0.37 68.31
CA TYR A 3 1.02 1.24 67.20
C TYR A 3 -0.16 0.62 66.46
N CYS A 4 -1.38 1.04 66.83
CA CYS A 4 -2.55 0.79 66.01
C CYS A 4 -2.48 1.68 64.76
N LEU A 5 -1.92 1.15 63.67
CA LEU A 5 -2.07 1.71 62.33
C LEU A 5 -3.51 1.45 61.86
N THR A 6 -4.42 2.36 62.18
CA THR A 6 -5.75 2.41 61.58
C THR A 6 -5.63 3.04 60.20
N ILE A 7 -5.45 2.21 59.17
CA ILE A 7 -5.55 2.66 57.79
C ILE A 7 -7.04 2.81 57.47
N ASN A 8 -7.60 3.99 57.71
CA ASN A 8 -8.90 4.36 57.16
C ASN A 8 -8.74 4.48 55.64
N PHE A 9 -8.98 3.37 54.95
CA PHE A 9 -8.97 3.30 53.49
C PHE A 9 -10.21 4.03 52.96
N ASP A 10 -10.07 5.32 52.63
CA ASP A 10 -11.14 6.06 51.97
C ASP A 10 -11.12 5.77 50.46
N LEU A 11 -12.04 4.91 50.03
CA LEU A 11 -12.23 4.54 48.62
C LEU A 11 -12.43 5.77 47.72
N LEU A 12 -12.96 6.87 48.29
CA LEU A 12 -13.29 8.11 47.60
C LEU A 12 -12.05 8.98 47.36
N GLU A 13 -11.03 8.91 48.22
CA GLU A 13 -9.72 9.55 47.96
C GLU A 13 -8.90 8.76 46.95
N LEU A 14 -8.95 7.42 47.00
CA LEU A 14 -8.24 6.56 46.05
C LEU A 14 -8.76 6.73 44.61
N THR A 15 -10.08 6.87 44.44
CA THR A 15 -10.71 7.13 43.14
C THR A 15 -10.34 8.51 42.59
N LYS A 16 -10.27 9.56 43.43
CA LYS A 16 -9.78 10.88 43.02
C LYS A 16 -8.32 10.83 42.58
N LEU A 17 -7.47 10.07 43.27
CA LEU A 17 -6.06 9.89 42.93
C LEU A 17 -5.88 9.13 41.59
N LEU A 18 -6.68 8.10 41.34
CA LEU A 18 -6.60 7.28 40.11
C LEU A 18 -7.33 7.88 38.91
N SER A 19 -8.30 8.78 39.13
CA SER A 19 -9.12 9.36 38.06
C SER A 19 -8.32 10.07 36.95
N PRO A 20 -7.24 10.83 37.21
CA PRO A 20 -6.45 11.47 36.16
C PRO A 20 -5.71 10.43 35.31
N TRP A 21 -5.22 9.35 35.94
CA TRP A 21 -4.53 8.25 35.26
C TRP A 21 -5.48 7.44 34.37
N LEU A 22 -6.69 7.16 34.86
CA LEU A 22 -7.73 6.50 34.07
C LEU A 22 -8.17 7.36 32.88
N LEU A 23 -8.41 8.66 33.10
CA LEU A 23 -8.76 9.59 32.02
C LEU A 23 -7.63 9.74 31.00
N ALA A 24 -6.39 9.85 31.46
CA ALA A 24 -5.21 9.87 30.59
C ALA A 24 -5.10 8.59 29.75
N GLY A 25 -5.33 7.42 30.35
CA GLY A 25 -5.35 6.14 29.64
C GLY A 25 -6.43 6.08 28.55
N ILE A 26 -7.65 6.55 28.85
CA ILE A 26 -8.75 6.62 27.87
C ILE A 26 -8.41 7.59 26.74
N ALA A 27 -7.93 8.78 27.06
CA ALA A 27 -7.54 9.80 26.08
C ALA A 27 -6.41 9.29 25.17
N TYR A 28 -5.39 8.64 25.75
CA TYR A 28 -4.29 8.02 25.01
C TYR A 28 -4.80 6.94 24.05
N TRP A 29 -5.70 6.07 24.49
CA TRP A 29 -6.26 5.02 23.66
C TRP A 29 -7.09 5.56 22.48
N ILE A 30 -7.90 6.60 22.72
CA ILE A 30 -8.66 7.28 21.67
C ILE A 30 -7.71 7.95 20.67
N TRP A 31 -6.69 8.66 21.17
CA TRP A 31 -5.71 9.34 20.35
C TRP A 31 -4.92 8.38 19.46
N HIS A 32 -4.44 7.26 20.01
CA HIS A 32 -3.73 6.23 19.25
C HIS A 32 -4.59 5.68 18.11
N LYS A 33 -5.85 5.34 18.39
CA LYS A 33 -6.78 4.86 17.35
C LYS A 33 -7.08 5.88 16.26
N GLN A 34 -7.05 7.17 16.58
CA GLN A 34 -7.20 8.23 15.57
C GLN A 34 -5.93 8.36 14.73
N LYS A 35 -4.76 8.31 15.35
CA LYS A 35 -3.46 8.38 14.66
C LYS A 35 -3.22 7.19 13.72
N GLU A 36 -3.56 5.98 14.12
CA GLU A 36 -3.48 4.80 13.26
C GLU A 36 -4.31 4.97 11.98
N LYS A 37 -5.54 5.50 12.10
CA LYS A 37 -6.41 5.75 10.94
C LYS A 37 -5.87 6.84 10.04
N GLU A 38 -5.23 7.86 10.60
CA GLU A 38 -4.58 8.93 9.84
C GLU A 38 -3.41 8.37 9.01
N ILE A 39 -2.57 7.52 9.62
CA ILE A 39 -1.45 6.85 8.93
C ILE A 39 -1.99 5.99 7.78
N ILE A 40 -2.97 5.13 8.03
CA ILE A 40 -3.57 4.26 7.01
C ILE A 40 -4.14 5.09 5.85
N ALA A 41 -4.83 6.20 6.14
CA ALA A 41 -5.40 7.06 5.11
C ALA A 41 -4.33 7.76 4.27
N ASN A 42 -3.23 8.20 4.89
CA ASN A 42 -2.11 8.82 4.17
C ASN A 42 -1.36 7.80 3.30
N GLU A 43 -1.07 6.61 3.85
CA GLU A 43 -0.45 5.52 3.09
C GLU A 43 -1.33 5.07 1.91
N ALA A 44 -2.65 5.02 2.09
CA ALA A 44 -3.57 4.72 1.00
C ALA A 44 -3.56 5.81 -0.08
N LYS A 45 -3.48 7.10 0.28
CA LYS A 45 -3.38 8.21 -0.69
C LYS A 45 -2.08 8.16 -1.48
N ASP A 46 -0.96 7.91 -0.82
CA ASP A 46 0.34 7.74 -1.47
C ASP A 46 0.28 6.58 -2.47
N LEU A 47 -0.29 5.44 -2.07
CA LEU A 47 -0.47 4.28 -2.94
C LEU A 47 -1.35 4.58 -4.15
N LEU A 48 -2.41 5.37 -4.01
CA LEU A 48 -3.25 5.77 -5.14
C LEU A 48 -2.45 6.51 -6.22
N LYS A 49 -1.51 7.37 -5.81
CA LYS A 49 -0.62 8.08 -6.74
C LYS A 49 0.37 7.13 -7.40
N ILE A 50 1.01 6.26 -6.60
CA ILE A 50 1.98 5.27 -7.11
C ILE A 50 1.31 4.31 -8.10
N ILE A 51 0.05 3.93 -7.89
CA ILE A 51 -0.70 3.07 -8.82
C ILE A 51 -0.82 3.72 -10.20
N ASP A 52 -1.09 5.02 -10.27
CA ASP A 52 -1.23 5.71 -11.55
C ASP A 52 0.13 5.84 -12.26
N GLU A 53 1.20 6.09 -11.51
CA GLU A 53 2.59 6.06 -12.02
C GLU A 53 2.96 4.66 -12.56
N LEU A 54 2.61 3.60 -11.82
CA LEU A 54 2.92 2.22 -12.18
C LEU A 54 2.24 1.81 -13.49
N LYS A 55 0.96 2.16 -13.69
CA LYS A 55 0.25 1.94 -14.97
C LYS A 55 0.94 2.62 -16.13
N SER A 56 1.28 3.90 -15.95
CA SER A 56 1.99 4.67 -16.98
C SER A 56 3.31 3.98 -17.35
N ASN A 57 4.05 3.47 -16.37
CA ASN A 57 5.32 2.79 -16.59
C ASN A 57 5.15 1.47 -17.35
N TYR A 58 4.14 0.65 -17.04
CA TYR A 58 3.86 -0.59 -17.79
C TYR A 58 3.56 -0.29 -19.26
N SER A 59 2.64 0.63 -19.53
CA SER A 59 2.29 1.01 -20.89
C SER A 59 3.48 1.62 -21.64
N MET A 60 4.31 2.41 -20.97
CA MET A 60 5.51 3.01 -21.55
C MET A 60 6.54 1.94 -21.95
N ILE A 61 6.77 0.93 -21.10
CA ILE A 61 7.65 -0.20 -21.43
C ILE A 61 7.10 -0.98 -22.62
N TYR A 62 5.80 -1.31 -22.60
CA TYR A 62 5.13 -1.98 -23.71
C TYR A 62 5.31 -1.22 -25.04
N VAL A 63 5.04 0.10 -25.05
CA VAL A 63 5.18 0.94 -26.24
C VAL A 63 6.61 0.93 -26.77
N GLN A 64 7.63 0.98 -25.90
CA GLN A 64 9.02 0.93 -26.34
C GLN A 64 9.37 -0.41 -27.00
N TYR A 65 8.90 -1.53 -26.45
CA TYR A 65 9.10 -2.84 -27.06
C TYR A 65 8.33 -3.01 -28.39
N HIS A 66 7.14 -2.43 -28.48
CA HIS A 66 6.39 -2.37 -29.73
C HIS A 66 7.15 -1.57 -30.80
N LEU A 67 7.68 -0.38 -30.45
CA LEU A 67 8.47 0.45 -31.36
C LEU A 67 9.75 -0.27 -31.81
N TYR A 68 10.43 -0.96 -30.89
CA TYR A 68 11.64 -1.72 -31.21
C TYR A 68 11.41 -2.79 -32.29
N ILE A 69 10.29 -3.53 -32.24
CA ILE A 69 9.98 -4.58 -33.23
C ILE A 69 9.39 -4.00 -34.52
N ASN A 70 8.42 -3.09 -34.41
CA ASN A 70 7.58 -2.68 -35.54
C ASN A 70 8.03 -1.38 -36.22
N SER A 71 8.87 -0.58 -35.57
CA SER A 71 9.17 0.80 -35.98
C SER A 71 10.51 1.28 -35.41
N ASN A 72 11.58 0.50 -35.66
CA ASN A 72 12.89 0.70 -35.03
C ASN A 72 13.50 2.09 -35.27
N GLU A 73 13.11 2.80 -36.33
CA GLU A 73 13.53 4.19 -36.57
C GLU A 73 13.06 5.18 -35.48
N TYR A 74 11.96 4.86 -34.80
CA TYR A 74 11.37 5.67 -33.73
C TYR A 74 11.71 5.13 -32.33
N PHE A 75 12.51 4.07 -32.25
CA PHE A 75 12.95 3.52 -30.97
C PHE A 75 14.10 4.37 -30.41
N ASP A 76 13.85 4.98 -29.25
CA ASP A 76 14.86 5.73 -28.51
C ASP A 76 15.37 4.89 -27.33
N LYS A 77 16.63 4.46 -27.45
CA LYS A 77 17.29 3.62 -26.45
C LYS A 77 17.50 4.34 -25.12
N ASP A 78 17.80 5.63 -25.14
CA ASP A 78 18.04 6.41 -23.92
C ASP A 78 16.72 6.63 -23.18
N TYR A 79 15.66 6.92 -23.93
CA TYR A 79 14.30 7.00 -23.39
C TYR A 79 13.84 5.67 -22.81
N TYR A 80 14.06 4.55 -23.52
CA TYR A 80 13.76 3.21 -23.00
C TYR A 80 14.52 2.91 -21.70
N GLN A 81 15.82 3.22 -21.64
CA GLN A 81 16.60 2.97 -20.43
C GLN A 81 16.10 3.80 -19.25
N LYS A 82 15.71 5.05 -19.49
CA LYS A 82 15.07 5.90 -18.48
C LYS A 82 13.73 5.31 -18.01
N ALA A 83 12.87 4.92 -18.93
CA ALA A 83 11.58 4.28 -18.64
C ALA A 83 11.76 3.02 -17.77
N LYS A 84 12.77 2.22 -18.09
CA LYS A 84 13.10 1.00 -17.34
C LYS A 84 13.56 1.29 -15.92
N ASN A 85 14.35 2.33 -15.72
CA ASN A 85 14.77 2.75 -14.39
C ASN A 85 13.57 3.25 -13.57
N GLU A 86 12.74 4.11 -14.14
CA GLU A 86 11.51 4.63 -13.51
C GLU A 86 10.56 3.48 -13.15
N TYR A 87 10.32 2.54 -14.07
CA TYR A 87 9.55 1.31 -13.81
C TYR A 87 10.07 0.56 -12.58
N ASN A 88 11.37 0.25 -12.53
CA ASN A 88 11.97 -0.51 -11.43
C ASN A 88 11.87 0.22 -10.08
N GLU A 89 12.01 1.54 -10.07
CA GLU A 89 11.90 2.36 -8.86
C GLU A 89 10.46 2.44 -8.35
N THR A 90 9.51 2.70 -9.25
CA THR A 90 8.08 2.76 -8.92
C THR A 90 7.57 1.41 -8.45
N GLU A 91 7.97 0.31 -9.07
CA GLU A 91 7.57 -1.04 -8.67
C GLU A 91 8.07 -1.39 -7.27
N LYS A 92 9.34 -1.13 -6.96
CA LYS A 92 9.89 -1.32 -5.59
C LYS A 92 9.12 -0.48 -4.56
N THR A 93 8.86 0.78 -4.90
CA THR A 93 8.13 1.70 -4.02
C THR A 93 6.70 1.20 -3.78
N PHE A 94 6.01 0.75 -4.82
CA PHE A 94 4.70 0.14 -4.75
C PHE A 94 4.70 -1.08 -3.82
N THR A 95 5.59 -2.05 -4.05
CA THR A 95 5.71 -3.27 -3.23
C THR A 95 5.95 -2.93 -1.76
N SER A 96 6.84 -1.99 -1.46
CA SER A 96 7.12 -1.57 -0.08
C SER A 96 5.87 -0.96 0.58
N LYS A 97 5.22 -0.02 -0.10
CA LYS A 97 4.05 0.71 0.41
C LYS A 97 2.84 -0.20 0.60
N ILE A 98 2.53 -1.09 -0.35
CA ILE A 98 1.39 -2.00 -0.23
C ILE A 98 1.62 -3.07 0.82
N THR A 99 2.86 -3.54 0.98
CA THR A 99 3.23 -4.46 2.06
C THR A 99 3.05 -3.78 3.42
N LEU A 100 3.55 -2.56 3.59
CA LEU A 100 3.32 -1.78 4.81
C LEU A 100 1.83 -1.61 5.08
N LEU A 101 1.05 -1.19 4.09
CA LEU A 101 -0.39 -1.02 4.27
C LEU A 101 -1.06 -2.32 4.72
N LEU A 102 -0.75 -3.46 4.10
CA LEU A 102 -1.28 -4.78 4.47
C LEU A 102 -0.86 -5.25 5.86
N THR A 103 0.26 -4.77 6.41
CA THR A 103 0.58 -5.01 7.84
C THR A 103 -0.33 -4.20 8.77
N LEU A 104 -0.76 -3.01 8.35
CA LEU A 104 -1.65 -2.14 9.13
C LEU A 104 -3.12 -2.57 9.01
N ILE A 105 -3.54 -3.05 7.82
CA ILE A 105 -4.91 -3.46 7.52
C ILE A 105 -4.98 -4.95 7.23
N GLN A 106 -5.78 -5.69 8.01
CA GLN A 106 -6.08 -7.10 7.76
C GLN A 106 -7.23 -7.25 6.74
N ASP A 107 -7.05 -6.68 5.54
CA ASP A 107 -8.05 -6.77 4.46
C ASP A 107 -7.70 -7.89 3.48
N THR A 108 -8.42 -9.01 3.60
CA THR A 108 -8.22 -10.19 2.75
C THR A 108 -8.50 -9.91 1.28
N LYS A 109 -9.38 -8.96 0.94
CA LYS A 109 -9.69 -8.63 -0.45
C LYS A 109 -8.55 -7.87 -1.11
N ILE A 110 -7.97 -6.91 -0.39
CA ILE A 110 -6.78 -6.17 -0.88
C ILE A 110 -5.61 -7.13 -1.03
N SER A 111 -5.40 -8.02 -0.05
CA SER A 111 -4.33 -9.03 -0.11
C SER A 111 -4.47 -9.94 -1.34
N LEU A 112 -5.68 -10.46 -1.64
CA LEU A 112 -5.91 -11.30 -2.82
C LEU A 112 -5.69 -10.56 -4.13
N ILE A 113 -6.06 -9.28 -4.22
CA ILE A 113 -5.79 -8.46 -5.41
C ILE A 113 -4.29 -8.26 -5.58
N TYR A 114 -3.57 -7.96 -4.48
CA TYR A 114 -2.13 -7.75 -4.52
C TYR A 114 -1.36 -9.00 -4.94
N GLU A 115 -1.75 -10.20 -4.50
CA GLU A 115 -1.10 -11.44 -4.94
C GLU A 115 -1.25 -11.68 -6.46
N LYS A 116 -2.39 -11.29 -7.05
CA LYS A 116 -2.58 -11.36 -8.50
C LYS A 116 -1.68 -10.37 -9.24
N ILE A 117 -1.66 -9.12 -8.77
CA ILE A 117 -0.79 -8.07 -9.31
C ILE A 117 0.65 -8.57 -9.27
N LYS A 118 1.13 -9.02 -8.10
CA LYS A 118 2.50 -9.52 -7.92
C LYS A 118 2.86 -10.64 -8.88
N LEU A 119 1.94 -11.56 -9.16
CA LEU A 119 2.14 -12.63 -10.13
C LEU A 119 2.30 -12.06 -11.55
N ASP A 120 1.42 -11.15 -11.95
CA ASP A 120 1.45 -10.56 -13.29
C ASP A 120 2.62 -9.59 -13.47
N GLN A 121 3.07 -8.90 -12.41
CA GLN A 121 4.33 -8.16 -12.36
C GLN A 121 5.53 -9.06 -12.63
N ALA A 122 5.58 -10.23 -11.98
CA ALA A 122 6.65 -11.19 -12.21
C ALA A 122 6.65 -11.73 -13.65
N LYS A 123 5.48 -11.98 -14.23
CA LYS A 123 5.34 -12.36 -15.65
C LYS A 123 5.80 -11.23 -16.59
N PHE A 124 5.41 -9.99 -16.29
CA PHE A 124 5.82 -8.83 -17.08
C PHE A 124 7.33 -8.68 -17.07
N ALA A 125 7.96 -8.71 -15.89
CA ALA A 125 9.41 -8.68 -15.74
C ALA A 125 10.11 -9.84 -16.48
N ALA A 126 9.56 -11.05 -16.42
CA ALA A 126 10.09 -12.19 -17.16
C ALA A 126 10.02 -11.98 -18.69
N ASN A 127 8.90 -11.46 -19.19
CA ASN A 127 8.74 -11.17 -20.62
C ASN A 127 9.71 -10.08 -21.10
N ILE A 128 9.95 -9.04 -20.30
CA ILE A 128 10.99 -8.02 -20.59
C ILE A 128 12.37 -8.67 -20.74
N LEU A 129 12.72 -9.61 -19.85
CA LEU A 129 14.03 -10.26 -19.84
C LEU A 129 14.23 -11.24 -21.00
N LEU A 130 13.18 -11.96 -21.38
CA LEU A 130 13.22 -12.99 -22.42
C LEU A 130 12.76 -12.49 -23.79
N PHE A 131 12.51 -11.19 -23.92
CA PHE A 131 11.97 -10.54 -25.11
C PHE A 131 12.77 -10.81 -26.38
N LYS A 132 12.10 -11.27 -27.44
CA LYS A 132 12.71 -11.61 -28.73
C LYS A 132 11.88 -11.24 -29.94
N ASN A 133 10.55 -11.33 -29.86
CA ASN A 133 9.71 -11.30 -31.05
C ASN A 133 8.37 -10.59 -30.85
N GLN A 134 7.55 -10.57 -31.91
CA GLN A 134 6.23 -9.95 -31.88
C GLN A 134 5.22 -10.67 -30.95
N GLU A 135 5.38 -11.97 -30.73
CA GLU A 135 4.53 -12.72 -29.78
C GLU A 135 4.78 -12.23 -28.34
N ASP A 136 6.02 -11.89 -28.00
CA ASP A 136 6.37 -11.28 -26.72
C ASP A 136 5.75 -9.88 -26.56
N VAL A 137 5.71 -9.08 -27.64
CA VAL A 137 5.03 -7.77 -27.66
C VAL A 137 3.53 -7.93 -27.37
N ASN A 138 2.87 -8.88 -28.04
CA ASN A 138 1.45 -9.16 -27.82
C ASN A 138 1.22 -9.64 -26.37
N SER A 139 2.10 -10.49 -25.85
CA SER A 139 2.04 -10.96 -24.47
C SER A 139 2.22 -9.81 -23.46
N LEU A 140 3.12 -8.86 -23.73
CA LEU A 140 3.29 -7.65 -22.91
C LEU A 140 2.04 -6.77 -22.96
N GLN A 141 1.39 -6.62 -24.12
CA GLN A 141 0.15 -5.88 -24.25
C GLN A 141 -0.98 -6.49 -23.40
N GLU A 142 -1.13 -7.82 -23.45
CA GLU A 142 -2.14 -8.52 -22.64
C GLU A 142 -1.87 -8.40 -21.14
N LEU A 143 -0.60 -8.39 -20.75
CA LEU A 143 -0.20 -8.20 -19.35
C LEU A 143 -0.42 -6.74 -18.91
N ASP A 144 -0.12 -5.75 -19.76
CA ASP A 144 -0.37 -4.32 -19.49
C ASP A 144 -1.86 -4.09 -19.21
N ILE A 145 -2.74 -4.60 -20.08
CA ILE A 145 -4.20 -4.51 -19.91
C ILE A 145 -4.67 -5.22 -18.63
N ARG A 146 -4.12 -6.40 -18.32
CA ARG A 146 -4.46 -7.13 -17.09
C ARG A 146 -4.03 -6.36 -15.85
N LEU A 147 -2.77 -5.92 -15.81
CA LEU A 147 -2.21 -5.13 -14.71
C LEU A 147 -2.99 -3.84 -14.51
N GLU A 148 -3.35 -3.13 -15.58
CA GLU A 148 -4.18 -1.93 -15.50
C GLU A 148 -5.52 -2.22 -14.81
N ASN A 149 -6.20 -3.29 -15.21
CA ASN A 149 -7.47 -3.70 -14.62
C ASN A 149 -7.34 -4.07 -13.14
N GLU A 150 -6.32 -4.83 -12.76
CA GLU A 150 -6.08 -5.23 -11.37
C GLU A 150 -5.69 -4.04 -10.50
N LEU A 151 -4.84 -3.15 -11.01
CA LEU A 151 -4.46 -1.90 -10.35
C LEU A 151 -5.67 -0.96 -10.20
N ASN A 152 -6.58 -0.92 -11.17
CA ASN A 152 -7.85 -0.20 -11.03
C ASN A 152 -8.72 -0.82 -9.92
N GLN A 153 -8.84 -2.14 -9.86
CA GLN A 153 -9.57 -2.81 -8.77
C GLN A 153 -8.97 -2.49 -7.40
N LEU A 154 -7.64 -2.51 -7.28
CA LEU A 154 -6.93 -2.11 -6.07
C LEU A 154 -7.21 -0.65 -5.73
N LYS A 155 -7.12 0.26 -6.71
CA LYS A 155 -7.40 1.69 -6.57
C LYS A 155 -8.79 1.91 -5.97
N PHE A 156 -9.82 1.27 -6.51
CA PHE A 156 -11.19 1.38 -5.98
C PHE A 156 -11.29 0.95 -4.51
N LYS A 157 -10.56 -0.09 -4.09
CA LYS A 157 -10.53 -0.52 -2.69
C LYS A 157 -9.79 0.47 -1.80
N LEU A 158 -8.65 0.99 -2.26
CA LEU A 158 -7.84 1.94 -1.51
C LEU A 158 -8.53 3.29 -1.29
N VAL A 159 -9.41 3.72 -2.21
CA VAL A 159 -10.21 4.94 -2.02
C VAL A 159 -11.02 4.89 -0.70
N TYR A 160 -11.54 3.73 -0.31
CA TYR A 160 -12.26 3.59 0.96
C TYR A 160 -11.37 3.85 2.18
N TYR A 161 -10.08 3.52 2.09
CA TYR A 161 -9.09 3.75 3.15
C TYR A 161 -8.55 5.18 3.12
N ALA A 162 -8.38 5.76 1.93
CA ALA A 162 -7.98 7.15 1.76
C ALA A 162 -9.03 8.14 2.32
N MET A 163 -10.31 7.77 2.30
CA MET A 163 -11.39 8.52 2.91
C MET A 163 -11.44 8.28 4.43
N TYR A 164 -10.73 9.12 5.18
CA TYR A 164 -10.60 9.14 6.66
C TYR A 164 -11.90 8.91 7.48
N LYS A 165 -13.08 9.13 6.89
CA LYS A 165 -14.39 8.99 7.56
C LYS A 165 -14.97 7.58 7.59
N ASN A 166 -14.46 6.62 6.82
CA ASN A 166 -14.99 5.26 6.86
C ASN A 166 -14.42 4.48 8.05
N LYS A 167 -15.21 3.52 8.59
CA LYS A 167 -14.83 2.65 9.72
C LYS A 167 -13.66 1.73 9.32
N ILE A 168 -12.44 2.27 9.24
CA ILE A 168 -11.21 1.51 9.08
C ILE A 168 -11.11 0.58 10.29
N LYS A 169 -11.20 -0.73 10.03
CA LYS A 169 -10.93 -1.77 11.04
C LYS A 169 -9.42 -1.94 11.11
N VAL A 170 -8.82 -1.39 12.15
CA VAL A 170 -7.40 -1.58 12.45
C VAL A 170 -7.20 -2.99 13.01
N SER A 171 -6.06 -3.62 12.69
CA SER A 171 -5.62 -4.87 13.32
C SER A 171 -5.70 -4.75 14.85
N LYS A 172 -6.20 -5.79 15.53
CA LYS A 172 -6.34 -5.78 17.00
C LYS A 172 -5.05 -6.14 17.75
N ASN A 173 -3.97 -6.46 17.03
CA ASN A 173 -2.73 -6.94 17.64
C ASN A 173 -1.63 -5.89 17.48
N ILE A 174 -1.55 -4.98 18.46
CA ILE A 174 -0.34 -4.26 18.89
C ILE A 174 -0.34 -4.31 20.41
#